data_AF-A0A653LQW4-F1
#
_entry.id   AF-A0A653LQW4-F1
#
_cell.length_a   1.000
_cell.length_b   1.000
_cell.length_c   1.000
_cell.angle_alpha   90.00
_cell.angle_beta   90.00
_cell.angle_gamma   90.00
#
_symmetry.space_group_name_H-M   'P 1'
#
loop_
_entity.id
_entity.type
_entity.pdbx_description
1 polymer ?
#
loop_
_entity_poly.entity_id
_entity_poly.type
_entity_poly.pdbx_seq_one_letter_code
_entity_poly.pdbx_strand_id
1 'polypeptide(L)'
;MKKFLLCFILSISFNFYSQTPSFEWAHHFGNTAAILVYDNITDASGNVYITGEYSGTIDFDPGSGTAMQTSNGSGNDIFILKLSASGSYVWVKTYGGTGIDLGQRLAVDNAGNVYVGGRFQNSFSFGSLGTVSSGGGYDGFLLKMDTNGNPLWFRTAVSSGNDFFTGVDVDSSGNVYACGSYTQALTLGSGYSWGISASGTYDYFVAKFDSNGTILYAYPFGNGYDDIAYNLKLSNDESRFAVCGEFRASVDFDPSSSNYTLFSLNGSYTSAFVQVLNASYGYLIYAKRFGSTSSANQAFELAFDSQNNIHIVGRFAGSTGYFDYPSNPASSYLANSNGGSGFDGYVVKYNANGAFVWVKSFQGIGSGTNEQATCVSVDVSDNVYVAGTFNSFGGMDLDPSSTTVSAPNYGSTSGTSDIFLVSLNSAGNYLWGYSYTNSNNNDNIWALTVDSNYNLIASGYFNSTQIDIDPLSSAGNQLITGNTNGSNDIFITKLSQATLMNDNFAKNEGIIYYPNPVKDIFIFESNEEIASVELFTLSGSKINTEIRNNSIDISHLQSGMYIVKAITFDGKQFTNKIIKK
;
A
#
# COMPACT_ATOMS: atom_id res chain seq x y z
N MET A 1 23.43 -29.19 50.05
CA MET A 1 22.10 -29.65 49.61
C MET A 1 21.57 -28.71 48.55
N LYS A 2 20.84 -29.26 47.58
CA LYS A 2 20.57 -28.76 46.22
C LYS A 2 20.05 -27.31 46.17
N LYS A 3 20.64 -26.50 45.29
CA LYS A 3 20.08 -25.22 44.82
C LYS A 3 18.97 -25.52 43.81
N PHE A 4 17.74 -25.08 44.06
CA PHE A 4 16.70 -24.98 43.04
C PHE A 4 16.58 -23.50 42.66
N LEU A 5 17.00 -23.18 41.44
CA LEU A 5 16.75 -21.90 40.80
C LEU A 5 15.39 -22.02 40.10
N LEU A 6 14.38 -21.31 40.60
CA LEU A 6 13.09 -21.19 39.94
C LEU A 6 13.10 -19.88 39.13
N CYS A 7 13.44 -19.98 37.84
CA CYS A 7 13.28 -18.86 36.91
C CYS A 7 11.79 -18.72 36.56
N PHE A 8 11.13 -17.68 37.05
CA PHE A 8 9.90 -17.17 36.45
C PHE A 8 10.30 -16.17 35.36
N ILE A 9 10.22 -16.60 34.10
CA ILE A 9 10.20 -15.70 32.95
C ILE A 9 8.76 -15.18 32.87
N LEU A 10 8.50 -13.98 33.37
CA LEU A 10 7.26 -13.27 33.09
C LEU A 10 7.47 -12.49 31.78
N SER A 11 7.03 -13.07 30.68
CA SER A 11 6.89 -12.37 29.41
C SER A 11 5.73 -11.37 29.53
N ILE A 12 6.04 -10.07 29.63
CA ILE A 12 5.05 -9.01 29.45
C ILE A 12 5.09 -8.62 27.98
N SER A 13 4.13 -9.12 27.21
CA SER A 13 3.87 -8.72 25.83
C SER A 13 3.15 -7.37 25.85
N PHE A 14 3.75 -6.33 25.27
CA PHE A 14 3.01 -5.12 24.92
C PHE A 14 2.33 -5.36 23.56
N ASN A 15 1.00 -5.49 23.56
CA ASN A 15 0.23 -5.42 22.33
C ASN A 15 0.01 -3.95 21.98
N PHE A 16 0.73 -3.43 21.00
CA PHE A 16 0.35 -2.21 20.31
C PHE A 16 -0.78 -2.59 19.34
N TYR A 17 -2.00 -2.15 19.62
CA TYR A 17 -3.08 -2.19 18.63
C TYR A 17 -3.07 -0.85 17.90
N SER A 18 -2.94 -0.90 16.57
CA SER A 18 -3.60 0.13 15.74
C SER A 18 -5.06 0.15 16.17
N GLN A 19 -5.61 1.32 16.51
CA GLN A 19 -7.06 1.39 16.67
C GLN A 19 -7.72 1.08 15.33
N THR A 20 -8.98 0.64 15.41
CA THR A 20 -9.89 0.66 14.26
C THR A 20 -9.78 2.02 13.56
N PRO A 21 -9.57 2.07 12.23
CA PRO A 21 -9.58 3.33 11.51
C PRO A 21 -10.90 4.08 11.72
N SER A 22 -10.87 5.40 11.54
CA SER A 22 -12.02 6.28 11.43
C SER A 22 -12.17 6.82 10.00
N PHE A 23 -13.40 7.03 9.57
CA PHE A 23 -13.70 7.63 8.28
C PHE A 23 -13.41 9.14 8.31
N GLU A 24 -12.64 9.64 7.34
CA GLU A 24 -12.37 11.08 7.19
C GLU A 24 -13.24 11.69 6.09
N TRP A 25 -13.03 11.23 4.85
CA TRP A 25 -13.77 11.67 3.68
C TRP A 25 -13.74 10.60 2.60
N ALA A 26 -14.70 10.66 1.69
CA ALA A 26 -14.69 9.87 0.48
C ALA A 26 -15.35 10.59 -0.68
N HIS A 27 -14.92 10.25 -1.89
CA HIS A 27 -15.41 10.81 -3.14
C HIS A 27 -15.66 9.71 -4.16
N HIS A 28 -16.51 10.01 -5.12
CA HIS A 28 -16.68 9.20 -6.32
C HIS A 28 -16.62 10.09 -7.55
N PHE A 29 -16.18 9.51 -8.66
CA PHE A 29 -16.12 10.18 -9.95
C PHE A 29 -16.70 9.23 -11.00
N GLY A 30 -17.49 9.77 -11.93
CA GLY A 30 -18.24 8.98 -12.91
C GLY A 30 -19.61 9.57 -13.18
N ASN A 31 -20.58 8.73 -13.55
CA ASN A 31 -22.03 8.96 -13.78
C ASN A 31 -22.49 8.62 -15.21
N THR A 32 -21.95 9.25 -16.26
CA THR A 32 -22.45 9.00 -17.64
C THR A 32 -21.51 8.18 -18.50
N ALA A 33 -20.24 8.11 -18.14
CA ALA A 33 -19.20 7.44 -18.90
C ALA A 33 -18.27 6.65 -17.98
N ALA A 34 -17.63 5.62 -18.53
CA ALA A 34 -16.81 4.71 -17.73
C ALA A 34 -15.49 5.37 -17.33
N ILE A 35 -15.10 5.16 -16.07
CA ILE A 35 -13.81 5.53 -15.49
C ILE A 35 -13.27 4.38 -14.65
N LEU A 36 -11.96 4.19 -14.70
CA LEU A 36 -11.23 3.19 -13.92
C LEU A 36 -10.03 3.85 -13.25
N VAL A 37 -9.68 3.38 -12.06
CA VAL A 37 -8.49 3.81 -11.31
C VAL A 37 -7.50 2.65 -11.24
N TYR A 38 -6.22 2.94 -11.42
CA TYR A 38 -5.15 1.93 -11.37
C TYR A 38 -4.10 2.19 -10.29
N ASP A 39 -3.93 3.44 -9.86
CA ASP A 39 -2.98 3.79 -8.81
C ASP A 39 -3.39 5.03 -8.00
N ASN A 40 -2.92 5.08 -6.75
CA ASN A 40 -3.00 6.23 -5.88
C ASN A 40 -1.71 6.39 -5.07
N ILE A 41 -1.31 7.63 -4.81
CA ILE A 41 -0.15 7.96 -3.96
C ILE A 41 -0.41 9.26 -3.18
N THR A 42 0.43 9.53 -2.18
CA THR A 42 0.41 10.79 -1.43
C THR A 42 1.74 11.52 -1.49
N ASP A 43 1.70 12.85 -1.45
CA ASP A 43 2.90 13.65 -1.20
C ASP A 43 3.12 13.87 0.31
N ALA A 44 4.27 14.44 0.69
CA ALA A 44 4.62 14.74 2.08
C ALA A 44 3.67 15.74 2.76
N SER A 45 2.85 16.47 2.00
CA SER A 45 1.80 17.37 2.54
C SER A 45 0.46 16.65 2.70
N GLY A 46 0.39 15.36 2.40
CA GLY A 46 -0.82 14.54 2.43
C GLY A 46 -1.76 14.79 1.27
N ASN A 47 -1.35 15.52 0.22
CA ASN A 47 -2.18 15.62 -0.99
C ASN A 47 -2.21 14.26 -1.67
N VAL A 48 -3.36 13.94 -2.26
CA VAL A 48 -3.62 12.64 -2.87
C VAL A 48 -3.58 12.79 -4.39
N TYR A 49 -2.89 11.87 -5.05
CA TYR A 49 -2.84 11.77 -6.51
C TYR A 49 -3.45 10.45 -6.92
N ILE A 50 -4.29 10.46 -7.96
CA ILE A 50 -4.86 9.26 -8.56
C ILE A 50 -4.74 9.30 -10.07
N THR A 51 -4.59 8.13 -10.69
CA THR A 51 -4.55 7.99 -12.15
C THR A 51 -5.34 6.78 -12.63
N GLY A 52 -5.70 6.81 -13.89
CA GLY A 52 -6.45 5.75 -14.53
C GLY A 52 -6.80 6.08 -15.96
N GLU A 53 -7.90 5.50 -16.43
CA GLU A 53 -8.48 5.76 -17.75
C GLU A 53 -9.93 6.22 -17.63
N TYR A 54 -10.39 7.04 -18.57
CA TYR A 54 -11.79 7.45 -18.65
C TYR A 54 -12.26 7.62 -20.09
N SER A 55 -13.57 7.52 -20.28
CA SER A 55 -14.26 7.78 -21.54
C SER A 55 -15.29 8.89 -21.37
N GLY A 56 -15.75 9.47 -22.48
CA GLY A 56 -16.85 10.45 -22.45
C GLY A 56 -16.49 11.72 -21.69
N THR A 57 -17.47 12.33 -21.01
CA THR A 57 -17.24 13.55 -20.22
C THR A 57 -17.50 13.30 -18.74
N ILE A 58 -16.53 13.63 -17.90
CA ILE A 58 -16.57 13.41 -16.45
C ILE A 58 -16.24 14.71 -15.72
N ASP A 59 -16.94 14.97 -14.61
CA ASP A 59 -16.58 15.99 -13.65
C ASP A 59 -15.58 15.43 -12.64
N PHE A 60 -14.41 16.06 -12.53
CA PHE A 60 -13.35 15.66 -11.61
C PHE A 60 -13.29 16.52 -10.34
N ASP A 61 -14.22 17.46 -10.14
CA ASP A 61 -14.38 18.19 -8.88
C ASP A 61 -15.42 17.48 -8.01
N PRO A 62 -15.05 16.91 -6.84
CA PRO A 62 -16.01 16.25 -5.97
C PRO A 62 -16.79 17.25 -5.08
N GLY A 63 -16.50 18.55 -5.18
CA GLY A 63 -17.17 19.62 -4.46
C GLY A 63 -18.38 20.18 -5.21
N SER A 64 -18.72 21.45 -4.93
CA SER A 64 -19.81 22.15 -5.63
C SER A 64 -19.37 22.85 -6.93
N GLY A 65 -18.07 22.82 -7.24
CA GLY A 65 -17.51 23.35 -8.46
C GLY A 65 -17.71 22.39 -9.63
N THR A 66 -17.07 22.69 -10.76
CA THR A 66 -17.00 21.77 -11.91
C THR A 66 -15.60 21.78 -12.51
N ALA A 67 -15.11 20.60 -12.86
CA ALA A 67 -13.86 20.36 -13.56
C ALA A 67 -14.08 19.33 -14.68
N MET A 68 -14.98 19.67 -15.61
CA MET A 68 -15.37 18.80 -16.72
C MET A 68 -14.20 18.54 -17.67
N GLN A 69 -13.90 17.27 -17.91
CA GLN A 69 -12.96 16.81 -18.94
C GLN A 69 -13.64 15.84 -19.89
N THR A 70 -13.32 15.93 -21.18
CA THR A 70 -13.86 15.05 -22.22
C THR A 70 -12.73 14.24 -22.83
N SER A 71 -12.88 12.93 -22.94
CA SER A 71 -11.90 12.07 -23.63
C SER A 71 -11.90 12.34 -25.14
N ASN A 72 -10.77 12.12 -25.78
CA ASN A 72 -10.56 12.35 -27.20
C ASN A 72 -10.89 11.08 -28.00
N GLY A 73 -11.53 11.26 -29.16
CA GLY A 73 -11.90 10.15 -30.03
C GLY A 73 -12.89 9.17 -29.40
N SER A 74 -12.79 7.90 -29.82
CA SER A 74 -13.66 6.81 -29.37
C SER A 74 -13.01 5.88 -28.35
N GLY A 75 -11.76 6.14 -27.96
CA GLY A 75 -11.03 5.36 -26.96
C GLY A 75 -11.08 6.00 -25.57
N ASN A 76 -10.37 5.39 -24.64
CA ASN A 76 -10.20 5.91 -23.29
C ASN A 76 -8.95 6.77 -23.22
N ASP A 77 -9.01 7.89 -22.51
CA ASP A 77 -7.88 8.76 -22.24
C ASP A 77 -7.42 8.63 -20.80
N ILE A 78 -6.18 9.03 -20.51
CA ILE A 78 -5.66 9.03 -19.14
C ILE A 78 -6.15 10.25 -18.37
N PHE A 79 -6.35 10.09 -17.07
CA PHE A 79 -6.47 11.22 -16.15
C PHE A 79 -5.41 11.12 -15.05
N ILE A 80 -5.02 12.29 -14.54
CA ILE A 80 -4.27 12.46 -13.30
C ILE A 80 -5.01 13.52 -12.49
N LEU A 81 -5.55 13.13 -11.34
CA LEU A 81 -6.27 14.02 -10.43
C LEU A 81 -5.43 14.23 -9.17
N LYS A 82 -5.29 15.50 -8.75
CA LYS A 82 -4.76 15.89 -7.46
C LYS A 82 -5.88 16.41 -6.56
N LEU A 83 -5.99 15.83 -5.37
CA LEU A 83 -6.83 16.29 -4.26
C LEU A 83 -5.96 16.78 -3.10
N SER A 84 -6.46 17.73 -2.32
CA SER A 84 -5.80 18.16 -1.09
C SER A 84 -5.88 17.07 -0.02
N ALA A 85 -5.12 17.22 1.07
CA ALA A 85 -5.20 16.31 2.23
C ALA A 85 -6.61 16.20 2.84
N SER A 86 -7.45 17.22 2.63
CA SER A 86 -8.86 17.28 3.06
C SER A 86 -9.85 16.79 1.99
N GLY A 87 -9.38 16.20 0.89
CA GLY A 87 -10.21 15.69 -0.21
C GLY A 87 -10.69 16.76 -1.21
N SER A 88 -10.30 18.02 -1.03
CA SER A 88 -10.76 19.09 -1.92
C SER A 88 -10.04 19.06 -3.28
N TYR A 89 -10.75 19.33 -4.37
CA TYR A 89 -10.17 19.43 -5.71
C TYR A 89 -9.02 20.44 -5.78
N VAL A 90 -7.91 20.05 -6.42
CA VAL A 90 -6.77 20.95 -6.70
C VAL A 90 -6.62 21.15 -8.21
N TRP A 91 -6.41 20.06 -8.95
CA TRP A 91 -6.37 20.08 -10.41
C TRP A 91 -6.60 18.67 -10.99
N VAL A 92 -7.13 18.61 -12.21
CA VAL A 92 -7.07 17.40 -13.06
C VAL A 92 -6.29 17.72 -14.35
N LYS A 93 -5.52 16.74 -14.82
CA LYS A 93 -4.86 16.76 -16.14
C LYS A 93 -5.26 15.51 -16.90
N THR A 94 -5.57 15.66 -18.18
CA THR A 94 -5.90 14.55 -19.06
C THR A 94 -4.99 14.59 -20.28
N TYR A 95 -4.63 13.41 -20.75
CA TYR A 95 -3.80 13.22 -21.93
C TYR A 95 -4.33 12.02 -22.70
N GLY A 96 -4.15 12.02 -24.01
CA GLY A 96 -4.68 10.97 -24.85
C GLY A 96 -4.63 11.30 -26.32
N GLY A 97 -5.27 10.46 -27.12
CA GLY A 97 -5.48 10.75 -28.53
C GLY A 97 -6.59 9.93 -29.15
N THR A 98 -6.29 9.15 -30.18
CA THR A 98 -7.33 8.45 -30.95
C THR A 98 -7.49 6.98 -30.58
N GLY A 99 -6.62 6.47 -29.71
CA GLY A 99 -6.60 5.08 -29.26
C GLY A 99 -7.06 4.93 -27.81
N ILE A 100 -6.74 3.78 -27.22
CA ILE A 100 -6.96 3.50 -25.80
C ILE A 100 -5.65 3.81 -25.06
N ASP A 101 -5.75 4.64 -24.04
CA ASP A 101 -4.63 5.15 -23.27
C ASP A 101 -4.87 4.95 -21.76
N LEU A 102 -3.87 4.41 -21.05
CA LEU A 102 -3.98 4.06 -19.64
C LEU A 102 -2.83 4.67 -18.83
N GLY A 103 -3.15 5.47 -17.82
CA GLY A 103 -2.21 5.83 -16.75
C GLY A 103 -2.25 4.76 -15.67
N GLN A 104 -1.18 3.99 -15.51
CA GLN A 104 -1.21 2.77 -14.70
C GLN A 104 -0.48 2.89 -13.36
N ARG A 105 0.54 3.76 -13.26
CA ARG A 105 1.37 3.93 -12.07
C ARG A 105 1.75 5.38 -11.82
N LEU A 106 1.88 5.74 -10.56
CA LEU A 106 2.31 7.06 -10.10
C LEU A 106 3.54 6.97 -9.19
N ALA A 107 4.39 7.99 -9.27
CA ALA A 107 5.35 8.33 -8.22
C ALA A 107 5.38 9.85 -8.02
N VAL A 108 5.74 10.31 -6.83
CA VAL A 108 5.90 11.73 -6.51
C VAL A 108 7.25 11.93 -5.83
N ASP A 109 8.03 12.90 -6.30
CA ASP A 109 9.31 13.22 -5.64
C ASP A 109 9.12 14.23 -4.49
N ASN A 110 10.17 14.44 -3.71
CA ASN A 110 10.16 15.38 -2.58
C ASN A 110 9.91 16.85 -2.99
N ALA A 111 10.08 17.19 -4.27
CA ALA A 111 9.74 18.51 -4.80
C ALA A 111 8.28 18.60 -5.25
N GLY A 112 7.52 17.49 -5.20
CA GLY A 112 6.13 17.38 -5.59
C GLY A 112 5.92 17.21 -7.09
N ASN A 113 6.98 16.91 -7.87
CA ASN A 113 6.81 16.53 -9.28
C ASN A 113 6.20 15.14 -9.35
N VAL A 114 5.32 14.94 -10.33
CA VAL A 114 4.57 13.71 -10.52
C VAL A 114 5.13 12.94 -11.71
N TYR A 115 5.28 11.63 -11.56
CA TYR A 115 5.72 10.72 -12.60
C TYR A 115 4.59 9.74 -12.88
N VAL A 116 4.27 9.54 -14.16
CA VAL A 116 3.17 8.68 -14.61
C VAL A 116 3.74 7.64 -15.56
N GLY A 117 3.60 6.37 -15.21
CA GLY A 117 3.88 5.23 -16.07
C GLY A 117 2.58 4.67 -16.66
N GLY A 118 2.61 4.28 -17.93
CA GLY A 118 1.43 3.70 -18.56
C GLY A 118 1.65 3.26 -19.99
N ARG A 119 0.56 3.23 -20.76
CA ARG A 119 0.55 2.82 -22.16
C ARG A 119 -0.43 3.62 -23.00
N PHE A 120 -0.18 3.70 -24.30
CA PHE A 120 -1.01 4.41 -25.26
C PHE A 120 -1.14 3.62 -26.56
N GLN A 121 -2.15 3.93 -27.38
CA GLN A 121 -2.34 3.32 -28.70
C GLN A 121 -2.58 4.40 -29.76
N ASN A 122 -2.16 4.16 -31.00
CA ASN A 122 -2.30 5.08 -32.12
C ASN A 122 -1.55 6.39 -31.83
N SER A 123 -2.18 7.55 -32.01
CA SER A 123 -1.59 8.86 -31.71
C SER A 123 -1.86 9.24 -30.26
N PHE A 124 -0.86 9.76 -29.55
CA PHE A 124 -0.96 10.24 -28.16
C PHE A 124 -0.30 11.61 -27.97
N SER A 125 -0.98 12.54 -27.31
CA SER A 125 -0.47 13.90 -27.07
C SER A 125 -0.07 14.13 -25.62
N PHE A 126 1.18 14.54 -25.38
CA PHE A 126 1.70 14.99 -24.08
C PHE A 126 1.53 16.51 -23.90
N GLY A 127 0.49 17.10 -24.51
CA GLY A 127 0.23 18.54 -24.46
C GLY A 127 1.34 19.35 -25.12
N SER A 128 1.96 20.27 -24.36
CA SER A 128 3.01 21.16 -24.86
C SER A 128 4.31 20.46 -25.26
N LEU A 129 4.50 19.19 -24.89
CA LEU A 129 5.67 18.40 -25.28
C LEU A 129 5.54 17.76 -26.66
N GLY A 130 4.35 17.80 -27.28
CA GLY A 130 4.08 17.27 -28.61
C GLY A 130 3.33 15.93 -28.62
N THR A 131 3.27 15.33 -29.80
CA THR A 131 2.48 14.13 -30.09
C THR A 131 3.38 13.03 -30.64
N VAL A 132 3.12 11.79 -30.21
CA VAL A 132 3.79 10.58 -30.68
C VAL A 132 2.78 9.60 -31.26
N SER A 133 3.28 8.62 -32.02
CA SER A 133 2.47 7.50 -32.53
C SER A 133 3.02 6.18 -32.03
N SER A 134 2.14 5.21 -31.78
CA SER A 134 2.55 3.86 -31.41
C SER A 134 3.25 3.17 -32.59
N GLY A 135 4.26 2.36 -32.30
CA GLY A 135 5.00 1.55 -33.28
C GLY A 135 4.26 0.28 -33.69
N GLY A 136 3.28 -0.14 -32.88
CA GLY A 136 2.44 -1.31 -33.11
C GLY A 136 1.11 -1.23 -32.38
N GLY A 137 0.86 -2.17 -31.47
CA GLY A 137 -0.31 -2.19 -30.61
C GLY A 137 -0.24 -1.07 -29.57
N TYR A 138 -0.12 -1.44 -28.29
CA TYR A 138 0.16 -0.48 -27.23
C TYR A 138 1.65 -0.19 -27.13
N ASP A 139 2.01 1.06 -26.86
CA ASP A 139 3.38 1.44 -26.50
C ASP A 139 3.41 2.07 -25.11
N GLY A 140 4.53 1.89 -24.40
CA GLY A 140 4.70 2.40 -23.06
C GLY A 140 5.05 3.89 -23.06
N PHE A 141 4.59 4.62 -22.05
CA PHE A 141 5.08 5.96 -21.75
C PHE A 141 5.47 6.15 -20.28
N LEU A 142 6.43 7.06 -20.07
CA LEU A 142 6.82 7.61 -18.78
C LEU A 142 6.79 9.13 -18.89
N LEU A 143 5.90 9.79 -18.15
CA LEU A 143 5.70 11.23 -18.17
C LEU A 143 6.11 11.84 -16.83
N LYS A 144 6.91 12.92 -16.84
CA LYS A 144 7.16 13.78 -15.68
C LYS A 144 6.36 15.07 -15.79
N MET A 145 5.73 15.49 -14.70
CA MET A 145 5.00 16.75 -14.56
C MET A 145 5.46 17.54 -13.34
N ASP A 146 5.34 18.86 -13.39
CA ASP A 146 5.56 19.72 -12.22
C ASP A 146 4.44 19.61 -11.17
N THR A 147 4.56 20.33 -10.05
CA THR A 147 3.58 20.36 -8.96
C THR A 147 2.18 20.85 -9.38
N ASN A 148 2.08 21.57 -10.50
CA ASN A 148 0.84 22.10 -11.06
C ASN A 148 0.28 21.21 -12.19
N GLY A 149 0.91 20.06 -12.43
CA GLY A 149 0.56 19.12 -13.49
C GLY A 149 0.94 19.60 -14.89
N ASN A 150 1.91 20.51 -15.03
CA ASN A 150 2.43 20.86 -16.36
C ASN A 150 3.49 19.82 -16.78
N PRO A 151 3.45 19.31 -18.02
CA PRO A 151 4.37 18.28 -18.47
C PRO A 151 5.78 18.85 -18.67
N LEU A 152 6.80 18.18 -18.12
CA LEU A 152 8.21 18.59 -18.16
C LEU A 152 9.01 17.81 -19.19
N TRP A 153 8.88 16.49 -19.20
CA TRP A 153 9.46 15.61 -20.23
C TRP A 153 8.69 14.29 -20.28
N PHE A 154 8.81 13.56 -21.39
CA PHE A 154 8.33 12.17 -21.48
C PHE A 154 9.39 11.25 -22.10
N ARG A 155 9.24 9.95 -21.88
CA ARG A 155 9.96 8.85 -22.56
C ARG A 155 8.97 7.78 -22.99
N THR A 156 9.33 7.03 -24.02
CA THR A 156 8.50 5.94 -24.54
C THR A 156 9.24 4.61 -24.51
N ALA A 157 8.49 3.52 -24.49
CA ALA A 157 8.96 2.17 -24.73
C ALA A 157 8.18 1.66 -25.95
N VAL A 158 8.86 1.54 -27.10
CA VAL A 158 8.21 1.36 -28.41
C VAL A 158 8.80 0.17 -29.14
N SER A 159 7.92 -0.67 -29.68
CA SER A 159 8.24 -1.77 -30.59
C SER A 159 7.14 -1.92 -31.66
N SER A 160 7.20 -2.98 -32.47
CA SER A 160 6.09 -3.34 -33.38
C SER A 160 4.97 -4.13 -32.69
N GLY A 161 5.10 -4.35 -31.38
CA GLY A 161 4.27 -5.21 -30.55
C GLY A 161 3.44 -4.45 -29.53
N ASN A 162 3.30 -5.03 -28.33
CA ASN A 162 2.72 -4.35 -27.17
C ASN A 162 3.79 -4.10 -26.11
N ASP A 163 3.89 -2.87 -25.64
CA ASP A 163 4.88 -2.41 -24.68
C ASP A 163 4.22 -1.53 -23.62
N PHE A 164 4.66 -1.63 -22.37
CA PHE A 164 4.03 -0.92 -21.26
C PHE A 164 5.05 -0.57 -20.19
N PHE A 165 4.81 0.53 -19.45
CA PHE A 165 5.41 0.72 -18.11
C PHE A 165 4.41 0.25 -17.05
N THR A 166 4.84 -0.67 -16.18
CA THR A 166 4.00 -1.31 -15.16
C THR A 166 4.43 -0.99 -13.73
N GLY A 167 5.61 -0.38 -13.54
CA GLY A 167 6.10 0.10 -12.25
C GLY A 167 6.96 1.34 -12.43
N VAL A 168 6.79 2.32 -11.55
CA VAL A 168 7.54 3.59 -11.51
C VAL A 168 7.75 3.99 -10.06
N ASP A 169 8.98 4.35 -9.71
CA ASP A 169 9.32 5.00 -8.44
C ASP A 169 10.45 6.02 -8.64
N VAL A 170 10.67 6.91 -7.69
CA VAL A 170 11.61 8.03 -7.83
C VAL A 170 12.44 8.25 -6.56
N ASP A 171 13.73 8.52 -6.71
CA ASP A 171 14.58 8.90 -5.58
C ASP A 171 14.55 10.41 -5.27
N SER A 172 15.13 10.77 -4.14
CA SER A 172 15.27 12.14 -3.64
C SER A 172 16.04 13.07 -4.58
N SER A 173 16.83 12.53 -5.51
CA SER A 173 17.54 13.28 -6.55
C SER A 173 16.72 13.43 -7.84
N GLY A 174 15.53 12.83 -7.89
CA GLY A 174 14.64 12.83 -9.05
C GLY A 174 14.99 11.80 -10.11
N ASN A 175 15.89 10.84 -9.83
CA ASN A 175 16.12 9.72 -10.75
C ASN A 175 14.93 8.76 -10.68
N VAL A 176 14.53 8.26 -11.84
CA VAL A 176 13.34 7.42 -11.98
C VAL A 176 13.74 5.97 -12.16
N TYR A 177 13.12 5.08 -11.41
CA TYR A 177 13.23 3.64 -11.53
C TYR A 177 11.94 3.12 -12.14
N ALA A 178 12.05 2.33 -13.20
CA ALA A 178 10.89 1.86 -13.91
C ALA A 178 11.04 0.40 -14.35
N CYS A 179 9.93 -0.32 -14.40
CA CYS A 179 9.83 -1.61 -15.05
C CYS A 179 8.66 -1.65 -16.02
N GLY A 180 8.68 -2.62 -16.91
CA GLY A 180 7.66 -2.77 -17.93
C GLY A 180 7.76 -4.10 -18.66
N SER A 181 6.80 -4.38 -19.52
CA SER A 181 6.79 -5.57 -20.39
C SER A 181 6.73 -5.18 -21.85
N TYR A 182 7.28 -6.03 -22.72
CA TYR A 182 7.37 -5.82 -24.15
C TYR A 182 7.22 -7.14 -24.91
N THR A 183 6.74 -7.11 -26.16
CA THR A 183 6.60 -8.33 -26.98
C THR A 183 7.57 -8.41 -28.15
N GLN A 184 8.06 -7.28 -28.67
CA GLN A 184 8.94 -7.24 -29.84
C GLN A 184 10.21 -6.45 -29.52
N ALA A 185 11.14 -6.33 -30.47
CA ALA A 185 12.41 -5.63 -30.25
C ALA A 185 12.17 -4.18 -29.76
N LEU A 186 12.44 -3.95 -28.48
CA LEU A 186 12.08 -2.72 -27.78
C LEU A 186 13.12 -1.62 -28.02
N THR A 187 12.62 -0.40 -28.23
CA THR A 187 13.40 0.84 -28.13
C THR A 187 12.89 1.65 -26.95
N LEU A 188 13.78 1.94 -26.01
CA LEU A 188 13.52 2.71 -24.80
C LEU A 188 14.06 4.14 -24.92
N GLY A 189 13.24 5.11 -24.59
CA GLY A 189 13.58 6.53 -24.62
C GLY A 189 13.99 7.04 -26.01
N SER A 190 15.06 7.83 -26.08
CA SER A 190 15.53 8.45 -27.33
C SER A 190 16.52 7.59 -28.13
N GLY A 191 16.42 6.26 -28.04
CA GLY A 191 17.17 5.34 -28.93
C GLY A 191 17.97 4.23 -28.26
N TYR A 192 17.73 3.91 -27.00
CA TYR A 192 18.34 2.73 -26.38
C TYR A 192 17.61 1.48 -26.89
N SER A 193 18.30 0.60 -27.61
CA SER A 193 17.71 -0.63 -28.17
C SER A 193 18.61 -1.83 -27.91
N TRP A 194 18.00 -2.92 -27.43
CA TRP A 194 18.70 -4.19 -27.23
C TRP A 194 18.86 -4.98 -28.54
N GLY A 195 18.06 -4.68 -29.57
CA GLY A 195 18.08 -5.42 -30.84
C GLY A 195 17.62 -6.88 -30.72
N ILE A 196 17.01 -7.26 -29.60
CA ILE A 196 16.51 -8.60 -29.29
C ILE A 196 15.01 -8.47 -28.99
N SER A 197 14.19 -9.24 -29.71
CA SER A 197 12.75 -9.35 -29.42
C SER A 197 12.50 -10.22 -28.19
N ALA A 198 11.32 -10.09 -27.59
CA ALA A 198 10.92 -11.05 -26.56
C ALA A 198 10.99 -12.48 -27.13
N SER A 199 11.51 -13.42 -26.34
CA SER A 199 11.64 -14.80 -26.79
C SER A 199 10.36 -15.63 -26.52
N GLY A 200 9.38 -15.07 -25.80
CA GLY A 200 7.99 -15.54 -25.58
C GLY A 200 6.93 -14.52 -26.05
N THR A 201 5.73 -14.50 -25.45
CA THR A 201 4.74 -13.44 -25.77
C THR A 201 5.13 -12.12 -25.13
N TYR A 202 5.53 -12.14 -23.86
CA TYR A 202 6.00 -10.98 -23.11
C TYR A 202 7.30 -11.32 -22.41
N ASP A 203 8.28 -10.43 -22.52
CA ASP A 203 9.43 -10.35 -21.62
C ASP A 203 9.29 -9.04 -20.80
N TYR A 204 10.11 -8.86 -19.77
CA TYR A 204 10.11 -7.63 -18.96
C TYR A 204 11.46 -6.92 -18.97
N PHE A 205 11.45 -5.63 -18.67
CA PHE A 205 12.65 -4.83 -18.52
C PHE A 205 12.63 -4.06 -17.19
N VAL A 206 13.83 -3.69 -16.75
CA VAL A 206 14.04 -2.67 -15.72
C VAL A 206 14.89 -1.55 -16.29
N ALA A 207 14.65 -0.32 -15.87
CA ALA A 207 15.40 0.84 -16.32
C ALA A 207 15.53 1.87 -15.20
N LYS A 208 16.65 2.59 -15.21
CA LYS A 208 16.85 3.80 -14.42
C LYS A 208 17.10 4.98 -15.33
N PHE A 209 16.46 6.09 -15.04
CA PHE A 209 16.61 7.37 -15.74
C PHE A 209 17.11 8.43 -14.75
N ASP A 210 17.91 9.38 -15.22
CA ASP A 210 18.23 10.58 -14.45
C ASP A 210 17.01 11.53 -14.36
N SER A 211 17.14 12.62 -13.61
CA SER A 211 16.08 13.62 -13.43
C SER A 211 15.59 14.32 -14.70
N ASN A 212 16.36 14.22 -15.80
CA ASN A 212 16.06 14.75 -17.12
C ASN A 212 15.52 13.67 -18.07
N GLY A 213 15.35 12.43 -17.60
CA GLY A 213 14.90 11.28 -18.36
C GLY A 213 16.00 10.61 -19.20
N THR A 214 17.27 10.90 -18.99
CA THR A 214 18.38 10.19 -19.66
C THR A 214 18.52 8.81 -19.05
N ILE A 215 18.58 7.76 -19.87
CA ILE A 215 18.78 6.39 -19.36
C ILE A 215 20.18 6.26 -18.75
N LEU A 216 20.23 5.83 -17.49
CA LEU A 216 21.47 5.52 -16.76
C LEU A 216 21.84 4.04 -16.91
N TYR A 217 20.86 3.14 -16.79
CA TYR A 217 20.98 1.73 -17.15
C TYR A 217 19.61 1.16 -17.52
N ALA A 218 19.59 0.09 -18.31
CA ALA A 218 18.38 -0.70 -18.55
C ALA A 218 18.76 -2.15 -18.89
N TYR A 219 17.98 -3.10 -18.39
CA TYR A 219 18.24 -4.53 -18.57
C TYR A 219 16.95 -5.26 -18.95
N PRO A 220 16.98 -6.11 -19.99
CA PRO A 220 15.89 -6.99 -20.34
C PRO A 220 16.00 -8.31 -19.57
N PHE A 221 14.86 -8.92 -19.29
CA PHE A 221 14.76 -10.21 -18.63
C PHE A 221 13.63 -11.00 -19.26
N GLY A 222 13.87 -12.28 -19.49
CA GLY A 222 12.83 -13.17 -19.98
C GLY A 222 13.41 -14.40 -20.65
N ASN A 223 12.54 -15.17 -21.29
CA ASN A 223 12.90 -16.41 -21.94
C ASN A 223 11.92 -16.78 -23.07
N GLY A 224 11.83 -18.07 -23.43
CA GLY A 224 10.93 -18.58 -24.47
C GLY A 224 9.43 -18.52 -24.13
N TYR A 225 9.05 -18.00 -22.97
CA TYR A 225 7.71 -18.01 -22.41
C TYR A 225 7.38 -16.63 -21.81
N ASP A 226 6.14 -16.46 -21.37
CA ASP A 226 5.67 -15.18 -20.84
C ASP A 226 6.27 -14.89 -19.45
N ASP A 227 6.95 -13.74 -19.36
CA ASP A 227 7.57 -13.18 -18.17
C ASP A 227 7.15 -11.71 -18.02
N ILE A 228 6.41 -11.40 -16.95
CA ILE A 228 5.71 -10.13 -16.79
C ILE A 228 6.08 -9.50 -15.45
N ALA A 229 6.46 -8.22 -15.48
CA ALA A 229 6.61 -7.40 -14.28
C ALA A 229 5.30 -6.63 -14.01
N TYR A 230 4.77 -6.71 -12.78
CA TYR A 230 3.53 -6.04 -12.38
C TYR A 230 3.73 -4.74 -11.63
N ASN A 231 4.83 -4.62 -10.86
CA ASN A 231 5.23 -3.36 -10.23
C ASN A 231 6.71 -3.35 -9.81
N LEU A 232 7.19 -2.14 -9.48
CA LEU A 232 8.49 -1.84 -8.91
C LEU A 232 8.33 -0.83 -7.76
N LYS A 233 9.09 -1.02 -6.66
CA LYS A 233 9.28 0.02 -5.63
C LYS A 233 10.76 0.21 -5.30
N LEU A 234 11.13 1.43 -4.93
CA LEU A 234 12.41 1.81 -4.37
C LEU A 234 12.35 1.69 -2.84
N SER A 235 13.45 1.31 -2.20
CA SER A 235 13.55 1.29 -0.75
C SER A 235 13.63 2.70 -0.16
N ASN A 236 13.16 2.88 1.08
CA ASN A 236 13.18 4.18 1.77
C ASN A 236 14.59 4.77 1.91
N ASP A 237 15.62 3.92 1.98
CA ASP A 237 17.03 4.33 2.03
C ASP A 237 17.68 4.51 0.64
N GLU A 238 16.90 4.32 -0.43
CA GLU A 238 17.29 4.46 -1.84
C GLU A 238 18.46 3.55 -2.24
N SER A 239 18.78 2.52 -1.45
CA SER A 239 19.90 1.60 -1.69
C SER A 239 19.57 0.52 -2.71
N ARG A 240 18.29 0.16 -2.84
CA ARG A 240 17.80 -0.94 -3.67
C ARG A 240 16.39 -0.67 -4.17
N PHE A 241 16.01 -1.35 -5.23
CA PHE A 241 14.63 -1.44 -5.68
C PHE A 241 14.26 -2.90 -5.91
N ALA A 242 12.98 -3.19 -5.85
CA ALA A 242 12.44 -4.51 -6.08
C ALA A 242 11.40 -4.50 -7.18
N VAL A 243 11.34 -5.58 -7.95
CA VAL A 243 10.36 -5.84 -9.00
C VAL A 243 9.63 -7.13 -8.66
N CYS A 244 8.31 -7.13 -8.76
CA CYS A 244 7.50 -8.35 -8.64
C CYS A 244 6.73 -8.63 -9.92
N GLY A 245 6.39 -9.90 -10.11
CA GLY A 245 5.82 -10.35 -11.37
C GLY A 245 5.51 -11.84 -11.39
N GLU A 246 5.30 -12.34 -12.60
CA GLU A 246 5.24 -13.77 -12.89
C GLU A 246 6.21 -14.15 -14.00
N PHE A 247 6.70 -15.40 -13.96
CA PHE A 247 7.61 -15.93 -14.96
C PHE A 247 7.36 -17.43 -15.18
N ARG A 248 7.73 -17.96 -16.35
CA ARG A 248 7.58 -19.38 -16.67
C ARG A 248 8.90 -19.98 -17.17
N ALA A 249 9.10 -21.27 -16.91
CA ALA A 249 10.32 -21.98 -17.27
C ALA A 249 11.55 -21.37 -16.58
N SER A 250 12.60 -20.95 -17.28
CA SER A 250 13.83 -20.47 -16.65
C SER A 250 14.16 -19.05 -17.07
N VAL A 251 14.31 -18.16 -16.10
CA VAL A 251 14.77 -16.78 -16.30
C VAL A 251 16.08 -16.59 -15.54
N ASP A 252 17.04 -15.93 -16.19
CA ASP A 252 18.20 -15.37 -15.53
C ASP A 252 17.87 -14.00 -14.95
N PHE A 253 17.95 -13.85 -13.64
CA PHE A 253 17.63 -12.61 -12.95
C PHE A 253 18.86 -11.73 -12.69
N ASP A 254 20.06 -12.15 -13.10
CA ASP A 254 21.27 -11.33 -12.98
C ASP A 254 21.51 -10.54 -14.27
N PRO A 255 21.53 -9.19 -14.23
CA PRO A 255 21.78 -8.37 -15.41
C PRO A 255 23.27 -8.31 -15.83
N SER A 256 24.16 -8.92 -15.05
CA SER A 256 25.59 -8.96 -15.35
C SER A 256 25.95 -10.14 -16.28
N SER A 257 27.26 -10.37 -16.50
CA SER A 257 27.73 -11.57 -17.20
C SER A 257 27.69 -12.85 -16.35
N SER A 258 27.33 -12.73 -15.06
CA SER A 258 27.09 -13.87 -14.18
C SER A 258 25.64 -14.33 -14.33
N ASN A 259 25.35 -15.58 -14.01
CA ASN A 259 24.00 -16.11 -14.10
C ASN A 259 23.41 -16.34 -12.70
N TYR A 260 22.18 -15.88 -12.50
CA TYR A 260 21.32 -16.25 -11.38
C TYR A 260 19.98 -16.77 -11.93
N THR A 261 20.00 -18.01 -12.42
CA THR A 261 18.83 -18.63 -13.05
C THR A 261 17.89 -19.23 -12.01
N LEU A 262 16.62 -18.81 -12.05
CA LEU A 262 15.53 -19.48 -11.34
C LEU A 262 14.66 -20.24 -12.35
N PHE A 263 14.13 -21.38 -11.91
CA PHE A 263 13.17 -22.19 -12.66
C PHE A 263 11.80 -22.02 -12.02
N SER A 264 10.73 -21.84 -12.81
CA SER A 264 9.37 -21.87 -12.29
C SER A 264 9.15 -23.20 -11.54
N LEU A 265 8.32 -23.17 -10.50
CA LEU A 265 8.05 -24.33 -9.64
C LEU A 265 7.52 -25.52 -10.44
N ASN A 266 6.89 -25.25 -11.57
CA ASN A 266 6.56 -26.22 -12.60
C ASN A 266 6.71 -25.55 -13.98
N GLY A 267 7.48 -26.13 -14.89
CA GLY A 267 7.71 -25.56 -16.24
C GLY A 267 6.44 -25.35 -17.08
N SER A 268 5.31 -25.97 -16.69
CA SER A 268 4.02 -25.79 -17.35
C SER A 268 3.22 -24.58 -16.85
N TYR A 269 3.54 -24.02 -15.69
CA TYR A 269 2.77 -22.95 -15.04
C TYR A 269 3.66 -21.77 -14.63
N THR A 270 3.07 -20.59 -14.49
CA THR A 270 3.79 -19.41 -13.99
C THR A 270 4.08 -19.53 -12.50
N SER A 271 5.24 -19.01 -12.09
CA SER A 271 5.57 -18.77 -10.69
C SER A 271 5.66 -17.28 -10.45
N ALA A 272 5.23 -16.84 -9.28
CA ALA A 272 5.45 -15.47 -8.85
C ALA A 272 6.94 -15.28 -8.54
N PHE A 273 7.46 -14.07 -8.76
CA PHE A 273 8.82 -13.71 -8.41
C PHE A 273 8.93 -12.38 -7.67
N VAL A 274 10.06 -12.24 -6.98
CA VAL A 274 10.64 -10.92 -6.67
C VAL A 274 12.11 -10.91 -7.06
N GLN A 275 12.51 -9.83 -7.71
CA GLN A 275 13.89 -9.52 -8.06
C GLN A 275 14.29 -8.24 -7.32
N VAL A 276 15.42 -8.25 -6.63
CA VAL A 276 15.91 -7.10 -5.88
C VAL A 276 17.27 -6.69 -6.42
N LEU A 277 17.37 -5.44 -6.86
CA LEU A 277 18.52 -4.90 -7.55
C LEU A 277 19.08 -3.70 -6.76
N ASN A 278 20.39 -3.51 -6.84
CA ASN A 278 21.02 -2.31 -6.30
C ASN A 278 20.58 -1.07 -7.10
N ALA A 279 20.15 -0.01 -6.42
CA ALA A 279 19.60 1.17 -7.08
C ALA A 279 20.65 2.02 -7.82
N SER A 280 21.92 1.95 -7.43
CA SER A 280 22.98 2.74 -8.09
C SER A 280 23.43 2.12 -9.41
N TYR A 281 23.62 0.80 -9.43
CA TYR A 281 24.27 0.11 -10.55
C TYR A 281 23.40 -0.92 -11.26
N GLY A 282 22.24 -1.26 -10.68
CA GLY A 282 21.32 -2.24 -11.20
C GLY A 282 21.78 -3.69 -11.09
N TYR A 283 22.86 -3.99 -10.36
CA TYR A 283 23.29 -5.39 -10.13
C TYR A 283 22.36 -6.13 -9.18
N LEU A 284 22.25 -7.44 -9.37
CA LEU A 284 21.41 -8.31 -8.56
C LEU A 284 21.89 -8.38 -7.10
N ILE A 285 20.95 -8.18 -6.17
CA ILE A 285 21.14 -8.47 -4.74
C ILE A 285 20.64 -9.89 -4.45
N TYR A 286 19.38 -10.17 -4.79
CA TYR A 286 18.82 -11.52 -4.78
C TYR A 286 17.56 -11.58 -5.65
N ALA A 287 17.17 -12.79 -6.04
CA ALA A 287 15.85 -13.06 -6.58
C ALA A 287 15.25 -14.32 -5.92
N LYS A 288 13.92 -14.32 -5.81
CA LYS A 288 13.12 -15.42 -5.25
C LYS A 288 11.96 -15.76 -6.18
N ARG A 289 11.57 -17.03 -6.12
CA ARG A 289 10.34 -17.55 -6.73
C ARG A 289 9.44 -18.13 -5.65
N PHE A 290 8.13 -18.08 -5.86
CA PHE A 290 7.13 -18.63 -4.96
C PHE A 290 5.81 -18.86 -5.70
N GLY A 291 4.88 -19.58 -5.07
CA GLY A 291 3.61 -19.99 -5.67
C GLY A 291 3.39 -21.49 -5.56
N SER A 292 2.59 -22.10 -6.44
CA SER A 292 2.28 -23.52 -6.42
C SER A 292 2.97 -24.31 -7.53
N THR A 293 3.01 -25.63 -7.37
CA THR A 293 3.57 -26.56 -8.35
C THR A 293 2.54 -27.08 -9.36
N SER A 294 1.28 -26.67 -9.26
CA SER A 294 0.17 -27.26 -10.02
C SER A 294 -0.74 -26.24 -10.70
N SER A 295 -0.50 -24.94 -10.55
CA SER A 295 -1.28 -23.88 -11.19
C SER A 295 -0.47 -22.58 -11.30
N ALA A 296 -1.02 -21.58 -11.99
CA ALA A 296 -0.43 -20.25 -12.16
C ALA A 296 -0.49 -19.42 -10.86
N ASN A 297 0.50 -18.54 -10.67
CA ASN A 297 0.66 -17.74 -9.45
C ASN A 297 1.22 -16.37 -9.81
N GLN A 298 0.76 -15.34 -9.12
CA GLN A 298 1.07 -13.95 -9.45
C GLN A 298 1.43 -13.16 -8.20
N ALA A 299 2.33 -12.19 -8.35
CA ALA A 299 2.66 -11.16 -7.37
C ALA A 299 2.34 -9.78 -7.96
N PHE A 300 1.33 -9.10 -7.44
CA PHE A 300 0.77 -7.89 -8.04
C PHE A 300 1.41 -6.60 -7.55
N GLU A 301 1.75 -6.55 -6.26
CA GLU A 301 2.24 -5.34 -5.58
C GLU A 301 3.29 -5.72 -4.53
N LEU A 302 4.19 -4.79 -4.23
CA LEU A 302 5.19 -4.95 -3.18
C LEU A 302 5.40 -3.63 -2.43
N ALA A 303 5.88 -3.70 -1.19
CA ALA A 303 6.26 -2.55 -0.38
C ALA A 303 7.47 -2.87 0.49
N PHE A 304 8.30 -1.86 0.77
CA PHE A 304 9.40 -1.95 1.72
C PHE A 304 8.94 -1.52 3.11
N ASP A 305 9.47 -2.17 4.15
CA ASP A 305 9.41 -1.66 5.52
C ASP A 305 10.66 -0.83 5.87
N SER A 306 10.70 -0.25 7.07
CA SER A 306 11.79 0.62 7.52
C SER A 306 13.15 -0.08 7.62
N GLN A 307 13.19 -1.42 7.60
CA GLN A 307 14.43 -2.21 7.61
C GLN A 307 14.78 -2.78 6.23
N ASN A 308 14.14 -2.31 5.16
CA ASN A 308 14.25 -2.82 3.80
C ASN A 308 13.82 -4.29 3.63
N ASN A 309 13.00 -4.82 4.54
CA ASN A 309 12.31 -6.07 4.29
C ASN A 309 11.20 -5.80 3.25
N ILE A 310 10.82 -6.83 2.51
CA ILE A 310 9.86 -6.71 1.41
C ILE A 310 8.60 -7.48 1.75
N HIS A 311 7.47 -6.78 1.62
CA HIS A 311 6.13 -7.32 1.69
C HIS A 311 5.60 -7.45 0.27
N ILE A 312 5.08 -8.62 -0.11
CA ILE A 312 4.60 -8.90 -1.47
C ILE A 312 3.22 -9.52 -1.37
N VAL A 313 2.30 -9.03 -2.18
CA VAL A 313 0.94 -9.57 -2.27
C VAL A 313 0.64 -10.15 -3.64
N GLY A 314 -0.32 -11.07 -3.67
CA GLY A 314 -0.82 -11.60 -4.92
C GLY A 314 -1.85 -12.70 -4.69
N ARG A 315 -1.87 -13.64 -5.61
CA ARG A 315 -2.73 -14.83 -5.56
C ARG A 315 -1.98 -16.10 -5.92
N PHE A 316 -2.41 -17.22 -5.33
CA PHE A 316 -1.94 -18.54 -5.68
C PHE A 316 -3.11 -19.50 -5.88
N ALA A 317 -2.97 -20.41 -6.86
CA ALA A 317 -3.92 -21.49 -7.13
C ALA A 317 -3.28 -22.85 -6.85
N GLY A 318 -4.05 -23.93 -6.98
CA GLY A 318 -3.60 -25.28 -6.65
C GLY A 318 -3.65 -25.54 -5.15
N SER A 319 -3.38 -26.77 -4.70
CA SER A 319 -3.66 -27.17 -3.31
C SER A 319 -2.72 -26.54 -2.27
N THR A 320 -1.52 -26.12 -2.69
CA THR A 320 -0.49 -25.61 -1.77
C THR A 320 0.39 -24.55 -2.44
N GLY A 321 0.53 -23.40 -1.77
CA GLY A 321 1.50 -22.36 -2.12
C GLY A 321 2.79 -22.53 -1.31
N TYR A 322 3.94 -22.38 -1.96
CA TYR A 322 5.29 -22.52 -1.45
C TYR A 322 6.01 -21.16 -1.49
N PHE A 323 6.44 -20.67 -0.32
CA PHE A 323 7.02 -19.32 -0.17
C PHE A 323 8.48 -19.32 0.31
N ASP A 324 9.12 -20.48 0.44
CA ASP A 324 10.56 -20.55 0.72
C ASP A 324 11.20 -21.75 0.02
N TYR A 325 11.18 -21.75 -1.31
CA TYR A 325 11.69 -22.87 -2.09
C TYR A 325 13.23 -22.87 -2.19
N PRO A 326 13.93 -24.03 -2.11
CA PRO A 326 13.43 -25.39 -1.92
C PRO A 326 13.34 -25.87 -0.46
N SER A 327 13.84 -25.09 0.51
CA SER A 327 13.90 -25.48 1.93
C SER A 327 12.53 -25.81 2.50
N ASN A 328 11.55 -24.99 2.16
CA ASN A 328 10.14 -25.05 2.50
C ASN A 328 9.87 -25.63 3.91
N PRO A 329 10.20 -24.92 4.99
CA PRO A 329 9.74 -25.32 6.32
C PRO A 329 8.20 -25.31 6.41
N ALA A 330 7.61 -26.05 7.35
CA ALA A 330 6.15 -26.12 7.54
C ALA A 330 5.47 -24.73 7.65
N SER A 331 6.19 -23.73 8.17
CA SER A 331 5.75 -22.35 8.33
C SER A 331 5.70 -21.52 7.04
N SER A 332 6.20 -22.03 5.91
CA SER A 332 6.27 -21.32 4.62
C SER A 332 5.33 -21.87 3.56
N TYR A 333 4.40 -22.75 3.94
CA TYR A 333 3.34 -23.25 3.05
C TYR A 333 2.01 -22.64 3.43
N LEU A 334 1.19 -22.36 2.41
CA LEU A 334 -0.22 -22.05 2.58
C LEU A 334 -1.05 -23.14 1.93
N ALA A 335 -2.00 -23.70 2.67
CA ALA A 335 -3.02 -24.58 2.11
C ALA A 335 -4.08 -23.72 1.41
N ASN A 336 -4.48 -24.12 0.20
CA ASN A 336 -5.55 -23.43 -0.50
C ASN A 336 -6.92 -23.89 0.02
N SER A 337 -7.76 -22.93 0.42
CA SER A 337 -9.08 -23.15 1.02
C SER A 337 -10.04 -23.94 0.12
N ASN A 338 -9.88 -23.79 -1.19
CA ASN A 338 -10.72 -24.37 -2.22
C ASN A 338 -10.24 -25.77 -2.69
N GLY A 339 -9.24 -26.37 -2.02
CA GLY A 339 -8.73 -27.70 -2.37
C GLY A 339 -8.07 -27.79 -3.75
N GLY A 340 -7.73 -26.64 -4.34
CA GLY A 340 -7.02 -26.51 -5.62
C GLY A 340 -7.84 -25.99 -6.80
N SER A 341 -9.15 -25.75 -6.64
CA SER A 341 -9.91 -24.89 -7.56
C SER A 341 -9.80 -23.42 -7.12
N GLY A 342 -9.97 -22.44 -8.01
CA GLY A 342 -9.95 -21.01 -7.63
C GLY A 342 -8.58 -20.48 -7.16
N PHE A 343 -8.60 -19.35 -6.45
CA PHE A 343 -7.42 -18.61 -5.99
C PHE A 343 -7.58 -18.18 -4.53
N ASP A 344 -6.49 -18.24 -3.76
CA ASP A 344 -6.41 -17.56 -2.45
C ASP A 344 -5.43 -16.39 -2.55
N GLY A 345 -5.76 -15.30 -1.86
CA GLY A 345 -4.88 -14.14 -1.71
C GLY A 345 -3.76 -14.43 -0.70
N TYR A 346 -2.59 -13.83 -0.87
CA TYR A 346 -1.51 -13.92 0.11
C TYR A 346 -0.80 -12.60 0.35
N VAL A 347 -0.11 -12.52 1.48
CA VAL A 347 0.96 -11.57 1.75
C VAL A 347 2.16 -12.32 2.33
N VAL A 348 3.35 -12.11 1.76
CA VAL A 348 4.61 -12.72 2.23
C VAL A 348 5.62 -11.64 2.59
N LYS A 349 6.39 -11.89 3.66
CA LYS A 349 7.54 -11.06 4.07
C LYS A 349 8.86 -11.80 3.87
N TYR A 350 9.79 -11.16 3.16
CA TYR A 350 11.21 -11.54 3.12
C TYR A 350 12.05 -10.44 3.76
N ASN A 351 13.12 -10.81 4.46
CA ASN A 351 14.01 -9.80 5.02
C ASN A 351 14.87 -9.13 3.92
N ALA A 352 15.60 -8.08 4.28
CA ALA A 352 16.47 -7.34 3.35
C ALA A 352 17.54 -8.18 2.61
N ASN A 353 17.83 -9.39 3.09
CA ASN A 353 18.76 -10.34 2.46
C ASN A 353 18.05 -11.47 1.71
N GLY A 354 16.72 -11.40 1.57
CA GLY A 354 15.90 -12.39 0.90
C GLY A 354 15.60 -13.64 1.73
N ALA A 355 15.85 -13.67 3.03
CA ALA A 355 15.42 -14.81 3.85
C ALA A 355 13.92 -14.71 4.14
N PHE A 356 13.20 -15.83 4.06
CA PHE A 356 11.79 -15.92 4.43
C PHE A 356 11.58 -15.54 5.90
N VAL A 357 10.52 -14.75 6.17
CA VAL A 357 10.15 -14.35 7.54
C VAL A 357 8.79 -14.94 7.92
N TRP A 358 7.73 -14.59 7.19
CA TRP A 358 6.38 -15.11 7.40
C TRP A 358 5.54 -14.99 6.13
N VAL A 359 4.43 -15.74 6.07
CA VAL A 359 3.39 -15.62 5.04
C VAL A 359 2.01 -15.74 5.67
N LYS A 360 1.03 -15.00 5.15
CA LYS A 360 -0.40 -15.08 5.50
C LYS A 360 -1.25 -15.24 4.25
N SER A 361 -2.40 -15.90 4.40
CA SER A 361 -3.41 -16.07 3.35
C SER A 361 -4.70 -15.38 3.72
N PHE A 362 -5.47 -14.98 2.71
CA PHE A 362 -6.83 -14.47 2.82
C PHE A 362 -7.74 -15.37 2.01
N GLN A 363 -8.71 -16.00 2.66
CA GLN A 363 -9.41 -17.18 2.12
C GLN A 363 -10.91 -16.96 2.05
N GLY A 364 -11.53 -17.34 0.94
CA GLY A 364 -12.99 -17.37 0.83
C GLY A 364 -13.60 -18.43 1.76
N ILE A 365 -14.65 -18.05 2.49
CA ILE A 365 -15.48 -19.00 3.25
C ILE A 365 -16.42 -19.74 2.28
N GLY A 366 -15.99 -20.91 1.81
CA GLY A 366 -16.77 -21.72 0.87
C GLY A 366 -15.87 -22.59 -0.01
N SER A 367 -16.36 -22.96 -1.20
CA SER A 367 -15.60 -23.72 -2.19
C SER A 367 -15.74 -23.12 -3.58
N GLY A 368 -14.67 -23.10 -4.37
CA GLY A 368 -14.63 -22.57 -5.73
C GLY A 368 -14.59 -21.03 -5.79
N THR A 369 -14.01 -20.41 -4.77
CA THR A 369 -13.93 -18.96 -4.59
C THR A 369 -12.61 -18.41 -5.15
N ASN A 370 -12.60 -17.12 -5.49
CA ASN A 370 -11.45 -16.43 -6.09
C ASN A 370 -11.12 -15.20 -5.27
N GLU A 371 -10.09 -15.34 -4.44
CA GLU A 371 -9.56 -14.29 -3.60
C GLU A 371 -8.19 -13.85 -4.11
N GLN A 372 -7.94 -12.55 -4.08
CA GLN A 372 -6.67 -11.99 -4.48
C GLN A 372 -6.34 -10.75 -3.66
N ALA A 373 -5.12 -10.70 -3.14
CA ALA A 373 -4.57 -9.48 -2.55
C ALA A 373 -3.88 -8.69 -3.66
N THR A 374 -4.39 -7.50 -3.99
CA THR A 374 -3.95 -6.69 -5.14
C THR A 374 -3.09 -5.51 -4.71
N CYS A 375 -3.19 -5.06 -3.46
CA CYS A 375 -2.50 -3.88 -2.96
C CYS A 375 -1.82 -4.15 -1.62
N VAL A 376 -0.63 -3.59 -1.42
CA VAL A 376 0.05 -3.57 -0.11
C VAL A 376 0.70 -2.22 0.13
N SER A 377 0.59 -1.73 1.36
CA SER A 377 1.28 -0.52 1.81
C SER A 377 1.80 -0.72 3.23
N VAL A 378 2.91 -0.07 3.59
CA VAL A 378 3.57 -0.23 4.89
C VAL A 378 3.77 1.14 5.51
N ASP A 379 3.34 1.32 6.76
CA ASP A 379 3.52 2.60 7.46
C ASP A 379 4.91 2.72 8.10
N VAL A 380 5.18 3.91 8.63
CA VAL A 380 6.44 4.22 9.32
C VAL A 380 6.68 3.42 10.61
N SER A 381 5.66 2.70 11.10
CA SER A 381 5.73 1.79 12.25
C SER A 381 5.84 0.32 11.81
N ASP A 382 6.05 0.06 10.52
CA ASP A 382 6.11 -1.25 9.89
C ASP A 382 4.81 -2.07 9.99
N ASN A 383 3.65 -1.44 10.23
CA ASN A 383 2.37 -2.12 10.03
C ASN A 383 2.09 -2.24 8.54
N VAL A 384 1.49 -3.37 8.17
CA VAL A 384 1.26 -3.79 6.80
C VAL A 384 -0.23 -3.73 6.53
N TYR A 385 -0.62 -2.97 5.51
CA TYR A 385 -2.00 -2.88 5.05
C TYR A 385 -2.12 -3.62 3.74
N VAL A 386 -3.09 -4.52 3.66
CA VAL A 386 -3.35 -5.34 2.48
C VAL A 386 -4.79 -5.16 2.06
N ALA A 387 -5.01 -4.88 0.79
CA ALA A 387 -6.33 -4.86 0.21
C ALA A 387 -6.42 -5.75 -1.02
N GLY A 388 -7.64 -6.17 -1.33
CA GLY A 388 -7.89 -7.06 -2.45
C GLY A 388 -9.36 -7.30 -2.69
N THR A 389 -9.64 -8.26 -3.57
CA THR A 389 -11.00 -8.64 -3.94
C THR A 389 -11.28 -10.10 -3.62
N PHE A 390 -12.55 -10.40 -3.34
CA PHE A 390 -13.04 -11.75 -3.06
C PHE A 390 -14.44 -11.92 -3.63
N ASN A 391 -14.81 -13.15 -4.02
CA ASN A 391 -16.16 -13.43 -4.54
C ASN A 391 -16.91 -14.51 -3.73
N SER A 392 -16.35 -14.87 -2.58
CA SER A 392 -16.95 -15.82 -1.64
C SER A 392 -18.24 -15.27 -1.02
N PHE A 393 -19.32 -16.03 -1.19
CA PHE A 393 -20.63 -15.72 -0.60
C PHE A 393 -20.64 -15.84 0.93
N GLY A 394 -19.81 -16.72 1.51
CA GLY A 394 -19.72 -16.89 2.97
C GLY A 394 -18.95 -15.77 3.68
N GLY A 395 -18.43 -14.80 2.93
CA GLY A 395 -17.44 -13.84 3.40
C GLY A 395 -16.01 -14.36 3.24
N MET A 396 -15.08 -13.69 3.90
CA MET A 396 -13.64 -13.96 3.83
C MET A 396 -13.08 -14.22 5.23
N ASP A 397 -12.22 -15.24 5.37
CA ASP A 397 -11.34 -15.44 6.51
C ASP A 397 -10.06 -14.61 6.32
N LEU A 398 -9.89 -13.59 7.15
CA LEU A 398 -8.79 -12.62 7.11
C LEU A 398 -7.59 -13.03 7.96
N ASP A 399 -7.75 -14.03 8.83
CA ASP A 399 -6.67 -14.67 9.56
C ASP A 399 -7.03 -16.15 9.78
N PRO A 400 -6.75 -17.03 8.79
CA PRO A 400 -7.07 -18.46 8.86
C PRO A 400 -6.19 -19.23 9.87
N SER A 401 -5.68 -18.55 10.90
CA SER A 401 -5.08 -19.14 12.08
C SER A 401 -6.14 -19.89 12.91
N SER A 402 -5.77 -20.44 14.07
CA SER A 402 -6.69 -21.26 14.89
C SER A 402 -7.97 -20.53 15.37
N THR A 403 -8.09 -19.23 15.12
CA THR A 403 -9.29 -18.41 15.35
C THR A 403 -9.65 -17.66 14.07
N THR A 404 -10.63 -18.15 13.32
CA THR A 404 -11.17 -17.48 12.12
C THR A 404 -11.58 -16.04 12.43
N VAL A 405 -11.01 -15.09 11.70
CA VAL A 405 -11.45 -13.70 11.73
C VAL A 405 -12.16 -13.40 10.43
N SER A 406 -13.48 -13.52 10.45
CA SER A 406 -14.30 -13.38 9.25
C SER A 406 -14.72 -11.93 8.99
N ALA A 407 -14.57 -11.47 7.75
CA ALA A 407 -15.30 -10.33 7.22
C ALA A 407 -16.51 -10.81 6.40
N PRO A 408 -17.70 -10.23 6.60
CA PRO A 408 -18.91 -10.64 5.90
C PRO A 408 -18.86 -10.25 4.42
N ASN A 409 -19.54 -11.01 3.57
CA ASN A 409 -19.94 -10.53 2.25
C ASN A 409 -21.27 -9.77 2.42
N TYR A 410 -21.30 -8.50 2.02
CA TYR A 410 -22.53 -7.67 2.09
C TYR A 410 -23.33 -7.70 0.78
N GLY A 411 -22.77 -8.21 -0.32
CA GLY A 411 -23.47 -8.51 -1.55
C GLY A 411 -24.43 -9.69 -1.40
N SER A 412 -25.59 -9.58 -2.05
CA SER A 412 -26.68 -10.57 -1.96
C SER A 412 -26.68 -11.60 -3.11
N THR A 413 -25.73 -11.51 -4.05
CA THR A 413 -25.64 -12.35 -5.25
C THR A 413 -24.37 -13.21 -5.22
N SER A 414 -24.51 -14.53 -5.41
CA SER A 414 -23.36 -15.43 -5.45
C SER A 414 -22.41 -15.06 -6.60
N GLY A 415 -21.12 -14.88 -6.31
CA GLY A 415 -20.06 -14.71 -7.30
C GLY A 415 -19.76 -13.27 -7.70
N THR A 416 -20.37 -12.28 -7.04
CA THR A 416 -19.96 -10.88 -7.16
C THR A 416 -18.69 -10.64 -6.36
N SER A 417 -17.79 -9.83 -6.91
CA SER A 417 -16.55 -9.47 -6.22
C SER A 417 -16.81 -8.32 -5.24
N ASP A 418 -16.37 -8.47 -4.01
CA ASP A 418 -16.33 -7.44 -2.97
C ASP A 418 -14.88 -7.19 -2.55
N ILE A 419 -14.67 -6.13 -1.78
CA ILE A 419 -13.33 -5.69 -1.40
C ILE A 419 -13.05 -6.06 0.06
N PHE A 420 -11.82 -6.46 0.36
CA PHE A 420 -11.33 -6.58 1.74
C PHE A 420 -10.16 -5.64 1.98
N LEU A 421 -10.00 -5.23 3.24
CA LEU A 421 -8.86 -4.48 3.76
C LEU A 421 -8.45 -5.07 5.11
N VAL A 422 -7.17 -5.38 5.27
CA VAL A 422 -6.59 -5.95 6.49
C VAL A 422 -5.37 -5.16 6.91
N SER A 423 -5.20 -5.00 8.23
CA SER A 423 -3.97 -4.54 8.86
C SER A 423 -3.31 -5.67 9.64
N LEU A 424 -2.01 -5.82 9.44
CA LEU A 424 -1.12 -6.69 10.16
C LEU A 424 -0.01 -5.86 10.81
N ASN A 425 0.56 -6.32 11.92
CA ASN A 425 1.80 -5.74 12.42
C ASN A 425 3.02 -6.25 11.63
N SER A 426 4.22 -5.74 11.94
CA SER A 426 5.47 -6.12 11.28
C SER A 426 5.84 -7.62 11.40
N ALA A 427 5.31 -8.30 12.42
CA ALA A 427 5.45 -9.74 12.63
C ALA A 427 4.38 -10.58 11.90
N GLY A 428 3.47 -9.93 11.18
CA GLY A 428 2.39 -10.56 10.43
C GLY A 428 1.19 -10.94 11.27
N ASN A 429 1.09 -10.49 12.53
CA ASN A 429 -0.09 -10.75 13.36
C ASN A 429 -1.23 -9.82 12.94
N TYR A 430 -2.44 -10.38 12.83
CA TYR A 430 -3.66 -9.62 12.56
C TYR A 430 -3.90 -8.54 13.61
N LEU A 431 -4.21 -7.32 13.16
CA LEU A 431 -4.61 -6.19 14.00
C LEU A 431 -6.11 -5.91 13.87
N TRP A 432 -6.56 -5.68 12.64
CA TRP A 432 -7.96 -5.42 12.29
C TRP A 432 -8.18 -5.70 10.80
N GLY A 433 -9.45 -5.80 10.37
CA GLY A 433 -9.79 -6.01 8.97
C GLY A 433 -11.29 -5.92 8.74
N TYR A 434 -11.66 -5.50 7.54
CA TYR A 434 -13.03 -5.20 7.12
C TYR A 434 -13.26 -5.68 5.69
N SER A 435 -14.51 -6.00 5.38
CA SER A 435 -14.99 -5.94 4.01
C SER A 435 -15.52 -4.54 3.73
N TYR A 436 -15.28 -4.12 2.50
CA TYR A 436 -15.77 -2.91 1.88
C TYR A 436 -16.96 -3.28 1.01
N THR A 437 -17.81 -2.29 0.73
CA THR A 437 -18.89 -2.34 -0.26
C THR A 437 -20.05 -3.27 0.09
N ASN A 438 -21.27 -2.85 -0.26
CA ASN A 438 -22.51 -3.59 -0.01
C ASN A 438 -23.32 -3.76 -1.30
N SER A 439 -22.62 -3.79 -2.43
CA SER A 439 -23.25 -3.82 -3.74
C SER A 439 -23.50 -5.26 -4.20
N ASN A 440 -24.45 -5.42 -5.12
CA ASN A 440 -24.75 -6.71 -5.74
C ASN A 440 -24.02 -6.88 -7.09
N ASN A 441 -22.98 -6.08 -7.33
CA ASN A 441 -22.17 -6.15 -8.53
C ASN A 441 -20.68 -6.27 -8.18
N ASN A 442 -19.81 -6.25 -9.18
CA ASN A 442 -18.37 -6.40 -8.97
C ASN A 442 -17.74 -5.08 -8.52
N ASP A 443 -17.32 -5.04 -7.27
CA ASP A 443 -16.54 -3.97 -6.67
C ASP A 443 -15.07 -4.40 -6.61
N ASN A 444 -14.17 -3.52 -7.01
CA ASN A 444 -12.74 -3.84 -7.09
C ASN A 444 -11.90 -2.73 -6.49
N ILE A 445 -10.85 -3.11 -5.76
CA ILE A 445 -9.81 -2.21 -5.27
C ILE A 445 -8.54 -2.40 -6.09
N TRP A 446 -7.92 -1.29 -6.48
CA TRP A 446 -6.71 -1.29 -7.31
C TRP A 446 -5.55 -0.54 -6.70
N ALA A 447 -5.80 0.37 -5.76
CA ALA A 447 -4.73 1.10 -5.10
C ALA A 447 -4.99 1.32 -3.62
N LEU A 448 -3.90 1.22 -2.86
CA LEU A 448 -3.86 1.44 -1.42
C LEU A 448 -2.52 2.10 -1.07
N THR A 449 -2.58 3.28 -0.44
CA THR A 449 -1.41 3.96 0.10
C THR A 449 -1.65 4.33 1.56
N VAL A 450 -0.63 4.19 2.41
CA VAL A 450 -0.61 4.80 3.74
C VAL A 450 0.29 6.03 3.75
N ASP A 451 -0.21 7.15 4.27
CA ASP A 451 0.57 8.38 4.42
C ASP A 451 1.38 8.39 5.74
N SER A 452 2.26 9.39 5.89
CA SER A 452 3.10 9.55 7.09
C SER A 452 2.32 9.85 8.38
N ASN A 453 1.03 10.19 8.28
CA ASN A 453 0.13 10.39 9.40
C ASN A 453 -0.77 9.16 9.65
N TYR A 454 -0.40 8.00 9.10
CA TYR A 454 -1.15 6.74 9.22
C TYR A 454 -2.53 6.75 8.57
N ASN A 455 -2.82 7.69 7.66
CA ASN A 455 -4.06 7.65 6.92
C ASN A 455 -3.96 6.69 5.75
N LEU A 456 -4.99 5.86 5.55
CA LEU A 456 -5.13 4.98 4.40
C LEU A 456 -5.92 5.67 3.32
N ILE A 457 -5.37 5.67 2.11
CA ILE A 457 -6.04 6.10 0.88
C ILE A 457 -6.33 4.84 0.06
N ALA A 458 -7.60 4.47 -0.01
CA ALA A 458 -8.07 3.33 -0.78
C ALA A 458 -8.86 3.81 -1.99
N SER A 459 -8.56 3.29 -3.18
CA SER A 459 -9.33 3.62 -4.38
C SER A 459 -9.58 2.41 -5.27
N GLY A 460 -10.75 2.41 -5.88
CA GLY A 460 -11.23 1.30 -6.68
C GLY A 460 -12.35 1.73 -7.61
N TYR A 461 -13.02 0.76 -8.21
CA TYR A 461 -14.18 0.99 -9.06
C TYR A 461 -15.33 0.07 -8.72
N PHE A 462 -16.52 0.51 -9.11
CA PHE A 462 -17.78 -0.17 -8.93
C PHE A 462 -18.70 0.13 -10.12
N ASN A 463 -19.74 -0.67 -10.31
CA ASN A 463 -20.75 -0.45 -11.36
C ASN A 463 -22.18 -0.64 -10.84
N SER A 464 -22.36 -0.41 -9.55
CA SER A 464 -23.65 -0.45 -8.86
C SER A 464 -24.28 0.93 -8.77
N THR A 465 -25.62 0.97 -8.70
CA THR A 465 -26.36 2.24 -8.57
C THR A 465 -26.18 2.88 -7.20
N GLN A 466 -25.83 2.09 -6.19
CA GLN A 466 -25.54 2.57 -4.85
C GLN A 466 -24.53 1.66 -4.18
N ILE A 467 -23.55 2.27 -3.52
CA ILE A 467 -22.49 1.56 -2.80
C ILE A 467 -22.20 2.26 -1.48
N ASP A 468 -21.93 1.48 -0.44
CA ASP A 468 -21.36 1.99 0.81
C ASP A 468 -19.83 1.86 0.77
N ILE A 469 -19.14 3.00 0.82
CA ILE A 469 -17.67 3.04 0.77
C ILE A 469 -17.05 3.37 2.12
N ASP A 470 -17.85 3.36 3.19
CA ASP A 470 -17.36 3.30 4.56
C ASP A 470 -17.32 1.83 5.02
N PRO A 471 -16.13 1.24 5.21
CA PRO A 471 -16.02 -0.11 5.76
C PRO A 471 -16.35 -0.17 7.26
N LEU A 472 -16.59 0.97 7.92
CA LEU A 472 -16.80 1.07 9.36
C LEU A 472 -18.29 1.16 9.68
N SER A 473 -18.77 0.24 10.53
CA SER A 473 -20.18 0.22 10.97
C SER A 473 -20.61 1.43 11.81
N SER A 474 -19.68 2.32 12.18
CA SER A 474 -19.87 3.39 13.16
C SER A 474 -20.25 4.75 12.58
N ALA A 475 -20.08 5.04 11.28
CA ALA A 475 -20.38 6.37 10.73
C ALA A 475 -21.79 6.50 10.12
N GLY A 476 -22.55 5.41 10.05
CA GLY A 476 -23.79 5.34 9.25
C GLY A 476 -23.45 5.28 7.76
N ASN A 477 -24.09 4.36 7.03
CA ASN A 477 -23.73 4.00 5.66
C ASN A 477 -23.39 5.23 4.81
N GLN A 478 -22.15 5.35 4.34
CA GLN A 478 -21.71 6.40 3.42
C GLN A 478 -22.14 6.01 2.01
N LEU A 479 -23.46 5.98 1.81
CA LEU A 479 -24.07 5.57 0.57
C LEU A 479 -23.80 6.60 -0.51
N ILE A 480 -23.05 6.19 -1.51
CA ILE A 480 -22.83 6.94 -2.74
C ILE A 480 -23.72 6.36 -3.82
N THR A 481 -24.35 7.24 -4.60
CA THR A 481 -25.13 6.86 -5.77
C THR A 481 -24.20 6.78 -6.99
N GLY A 482 -23.97 5.56 -7.49
CA GLY A 482 -23.28 5.35 -8.77
C GLY A 482 -24.21 5.54 -9.96
N ASN A 483 -23.68 5.28 -11.15
CA ASN A 483 -24.46 5.41 -12.36
C ASN A 483 -25.55 4.33 -12.49
N THR A 484 -26.60 4.69 -13.21
CA THR A 484 -27.73 3.79 -13.51
C THR A 484 -27.58 3.02 -14.83
N ASN A 485 -26.49 3.26 -15.56
CA ASN A 485 -26.30 2.75 -16.92
C ASN A 485 -25.41 1.49 -16.97
N GLY A 486 -24.83 1.09 -15.83
CA GLY A 486 -23.98 -0.10 -15.70
C GLY A 486 -22.52 0.11 -16.10
N SER A 487 -22.09 1.35 -16.32
CA SER A 487 -20.67 1.68 -16.55
C SER A 487 -19.88 1.64 -15.23
N ASN A 488 -18.55 1.60 -15.28
CA ASN A 488 -17.73 1.70 -14.07
C ASN A 488 -17.62 3.16 -13.62
N ASP A 489 -17.83 3.42 -12.34
CA ASP A 489 -17.46 4.64 -11.62
C ASP A 489 -16.31 4.31 -10.67
N ILE A 490 -15.51 5.31 -10.28
CA ILE A 490 -14.44 5.14 -9.30
C ILE A 490 -14.84 5.71 -7.94
N PHE A 491 -14.29 5.12 -6.88
CA PHE A 491 -14.32 5.68 -5.53
C PHE A 491 -12.90 5.92 -5.01
N ILE A 492 -12.79 6.86 -4.08
CA ILE A 492 -11.61 7.09 -3.26
C ILE A 492 -12.05 7.40 -1.82
N THR A 493 -11.45 6.71 -0.86
CA THR A 493 -11.74 6.88 0.57
C THR A 493 -10.45 7.17 1.32
N LYS A 494 -10.50 8.15 2.22
CA LYS A 494 -9.48 8.38 3.24
C LYS A 494 -9.99 7.89 4.59
N LEU A 495 -9.24 6.98 5.20
CA LEU A 495 -9.45 6.52 6.56
C LEU A 495 -8.28 6.99 7.42
N SER A 496 -8.55 7.66 8.54
CA SER A 496 -7.53 7.96 9.53
C SER A 496 -7.35 6.78 10.45
N GLN A 497 -6.11 6.41 10.76
CA GLN A 497 -5.86 5.53 11.87
C GLN A 497 -5.54 6.38 13.07
N ALA A 498 -6.51 6.47 13.98
CA ALA A 498 -6.25 7.02 15.30
C ALA A 498 -5.18 6.15 15.96
N THR A 499 -3.92 6.54 15.84
CA THR A 499 -2.92 6.05 16.76
C THR A 499 -3.27 6.64 18.12
N LEU A 500 -3.16 5.87 19.19
CA LEU A 500 -3.04 6.42 20.56
C LEU A 500 -1.71 7.19 20.73
N MET A 501 -1.21 7.80 19.66
CA MET A 501 -0.17 8.79 19.69
C MET A 501 -0.88 10.13 19.85
N ASN A 502 -1.38 10.38 21.07
CA ASN A 502 -1.09 11.71 21.57
C ASN A 502 0.44 11.79 21.55
N ASP A 503 1.02 12.73 20.80
CA ASP A 503 2.45 13.07 20.84
C ASP A 503 2.97 13.38 22.26
N ASN A 504 2.09 13.38 23.26
CA ASN A 504 2.39 13.42 24.70
C ASN A 504 2.62 12.04 25.36
N PHE A 505 2.51 10.90 24.66
CA PHE A 505 2.70 9.57 25.27
C PHE A 505 3.87 8.77 24.67
N ALA A 506 4.42 9.16 23.51
CA ALA A 506 5.70 8.66 23.00
C ALA A 506 6.90 9.35 23.67
N LYS A 507 6.88 9.39 25.01
CA LYS A 507 8.03 9.57 25.91
C LYS A 507 7.54 9.45 27.35
N ASN A 508 6.95 8.30 27.69
CA ASN A 508 6.57 8.05 29.09
C ASN A 508 7.78 7.60 29.90
N GLU A 509 8.75 8.50 30.03
CA GLU A 509 9.61 8.54 31.21
C GLU A 509 8.86 9.15 32.42
N GLY A 510 7.57 9.54 32.30
CA GLY A 510 6.86 10.35 33.30
C GLY A 510 5.90 9.64 34.26
N ILE A 511 5.31 10.44 35.15
CA ILE A 511 4.30 10.03 36.15
C ILE A 511 2.91 10.50 35.74
N ILE A 512 1.93 9.60 35.80
CA ILE A 512 0.53 9.88 35.50
C ILE A 512 -0.19 10.30 36.78
N TYR A 513 -1.03 11.33 36.70
CA TYR A 513 -1.85 11.83 37.81
C TYR A 513 -3.34 11.79 37.44
N TYR A 514 -4.17 11.07 38.20
CA TYR A 514 -5.60 10.94 37.90
C TYR A 514 -6.48 10.86 39.16
N PRO A 515 -7.73 11.35 39.13
CA PRO A 515 -8.34 12.10 38.03
C PRO A 515 -7.71 13.49 37.90
N ASN A 516 -7.66 14.04 36.68
CA ASN A 516 -7.30 15.43 36.43
C ASN A 516 -8.25 16.00 35.36
N PRO A 517 -9.16 16.95 35.68
CA PRO A 517 -9.27 17.69 36.94
C PRO A 517 -9.69 16.85 38.16
N VAL A 518 -9.10 17.15 39.31
CA VAL A 518 -9.30 16.46 40.60
C VAL A 518 -10.25 17.25 41.49
N LYS A 519 -11.17 16.53 42.15
CA LYS A 519 -12.03 17.11 43.19
C LYS A 519 -11.34 17.06 44.55
N ASP A 520 -11.14 15.89 45.13
CA ASP A 520 -10.66 15.79 46.51
C ASP A 520 -9.34 15.02 46.63
N ILE A 521 -9.19 13.93 45.87
CA ILE A 521 -8.02 13.07 45.91
C ILE A 521 -7.58 12.77 44.48
N PHE A 522 -6.27 12.85 44.22
CA PHE A 522 -5.68 12.27 43.02
C PHE A 522 -4.69 11.18 43.38
N ILE A 523 -4.56 10.21 42.49
CA ILE A 523 -3.64 9.09 42.50
C ILE A 523 -2.51 9.41 41.53
N PHE A 524 -1.30 8.96 41.84
CA PHE A 524 -0.18 9.00 40.92
C PHE A 524 0.34 7.60 40.63
N GLU A 525 0.62 7.34 39.35
CA GLU A 525 1.20 6.09 38.87
C GLU A 525 2.48 6.39 38.11
N SER A 526 3.52 5.60 38.37
CA SER A 526 4.82 5.73 37.71
C SER A 526 5.38 4.35 37.38
N ASN A 527 6.12 4.30 36.27
CA ASN A 527 6.94 3.16 35.90
C ASN A 527 8.29 3.14 36.65
N GLU A 528 8.60 4.20 37.41
CA GLU A 528 9.80 4.33 38.24
C GLU A 528 9.41 4.39 39.73
N GLU A 529 10.31 3.94 40.60
CA GLU A 529 10.07 3.96 42.04
C GLU A 529 10.22 5.39 42.60
N ILE A 530 9.12 5.94 43.11
CA ILE A 530 9.03 7.33 43.56
C ILE A 530 9.49 7.47 45.01
N ALA A 531 10.52 8.29 45.22
CA ALA A 531 11.03 8.61 46.55
C ALA A 531 10.20 9.69 47.25
N SER A 532 9.70 10.69 46.52
CA SER A 532 8.83 11.73 47.07
C SER A 532 7.96 12.42 46.02
N VAL A 533 6.81 12.93 46.45
CA VAL A 533 5.97 13.83 45.65
C VAL A 533 5.72 15.11 46.45
N GLU A 534 5.85 16.25 45.78
CA GLU A 534 5.74 17.58 46.33
C GLU A 534 4.72 18.38 45.52
N LEU A 535 3.90 19.18 46.20
CA LEU A 535 2.89 20.02 45.57
C LEU A 535 3.26 21.50 45.71
N PHE A 536 3.04 22.29 44.67
CA PHE A 536 3.36 23.71 44.62
C PHE A 536 2.20 24.54 44.06
N THR A 537 2.07 25.78 44.52
CA THR A 537 1.27 26.81 43.86
C THR A 537 1.93 27.22 42.53
N LEU A 538 1.18 27.89 41.63
CA LEU A 538 1.75 28.49 40.42
C LEU A 538 2.84 29.54 40.70
N SER A 539 2.82 30.16 41.88
CA SER A 539 3.87 31.09 42.34
C SER A 539 5.11 30.38 42.89
N GLY A 540 5.16 29.04 42.88
CA GLY A 540 6.31 28.24 43.32
C GLY A 540 6.39 28.00 44.83
N SER A 541 5.33 28.31 45.59
CA SER A 541 5.29 28.04 47.04
C SER A 541 4.92 26.57 47.29
N LYS A 542 5.74 25.87 48.08
CA LYS A 542 5.52 24.47 48.46
C LYS A 542 4.32 24.33 49.41
N ILE A 543 3.47 23.34 49.14
CA ILE A 543 2.30 22.97 49.93
C ILE A 543 2.63 21.65 50.65
N ASN A 544 2.41 21.61 51.96
CA ASN A 544 2.57 20.36 52.71
C ASN A 544 1.35 19.47 52.49
N THR A 545 1.59 18.30 51.91
CA THR A 545 0.56 17.27 51.69
C THR A 545 1.04 15.93 52.25
N GLU A 546 0.10 15.13 52.77
CA GLU A 546 0.40 13.75 53.17
C GLU A 546 0.17 12.81 51.99
N ILE A 547 1.12 11.91 51.73
CA ILE A 547 1.00 10.86 50.73
C ILE A 547 0.57 9.58 51.43
N ARG A 548 -0.52 8.95 50.95
CA ARG A 548 -0.97 7.64 51.44
C ARG A 548 -1.29 6.74 50.25
N ASN A 549 -0.61 5.59 50.15
CA ASN A 549 -0.85 4.58 49.10
C ASN A 549 -0.96 5.18 47.69
N ASN A 550 0.07 5.93 47.25
CA ASN A 550 0.13 6.61 45.95
C ASN A 550 -1.02 7.60 45.68
N SER A 551 -1.67 8.09 46.72
CA SER A 551 -2.71 9.11 46.64
C SER A 551 -2.37 10.35 47.46
N ILE A 552 -2.86 11.49 47.00
CA ILE A 552 -2.70 12.80 47.64
C ILE A 552 -4.08 13.44 47.79
N ASP A 553 -4.43 13.75 49.05
CA ASP A 553 -5.64 14.47 49.40
C ASP A 553 -5.41 15.99 49.30
N ILE A 554 -6.19 16.63 48.43
CA ILE A 554 -6.19 18.07 48.18
C ILE A 554 -7.56 18.70 48.43
N SER A 555 -8.46 18.03 49.15
CA SER A 555 -9.79 18.54 49.51
C SER A 555 -9.75 19.89 50.21
N HIS A 556 -8.65 20.19 50.91
CA HIS A 556 -8.41 21.44 51.64
C HIS A 556 -7.92 22.59 50.75
N LEU A 557 -7.58 22.34 49.47
CA LEU A 557 -7.08 23.36 48.55
C LEU A 557 -8.23 24.08 47.83
N GLN A 558 -8.00 25.36 47.52
CA GLN A 558 -8.93 26.13 46.68
C GLN A 558 -8.90 25.64 45.23
N SER A 559 -10.02 25.77 44.53
CA SER A 559 -10.11 25.52 43.08
C SER A 559 -9.07 26.35 42.34
N GLY A 560 -8.30 25.72 41.47
CA GLY A 560 -7.15 26.33 40.84
C GLY A 560 -6.15 25.33 40.28
N MET A 561 -5.09 25.84 39.67
CA MET A 561 -4.03 25.02 39.09
C MET A 561 -2.86 24.90 40.07
N TYR A 562 -2.34 23.68 40.22
CA TYR A 562 -1.19 23.38 41.06
C TYR A 562 -0.16 22.59 40.26
N ILE A 563 1.11 22.70 40.69
CA ILE A 563 2.23 21.97 40.10
C ILE A 563 2.57 20.81 41.03
N VAL A 564 2.57 19.60 40.51
CA VAL A 564 3.04 18.41 41.21
C VAL A 564 4.43 18.06 40.70
N LYS A 565 5.37 17.90 41.62
CA LYS A 565 6.73 17.47 41.33
C LYS A 565 6.98 16.14 42.02
N ALA A 566 7.48 15.16 41.29
CA ALA A 566 7.89 13.89 41.86
C ALA A 566 9.36 13.64 41.62
N ILE A 567 9.97 12.93 42.56
CA ILE A 567 11.40 12.64 42.58
C ILE A 567 11.55 11.14 42.80
N THR A 568 12.32 10.47 41.94
CA THR A 568 12.65 9.05 42.05
C THR A 568 13.83 8.80 42.97
N PHE A 569 14.07 7.54 43.36
CA PHE A 569 15.21 7.17 44.20
C PHE A 569 16.58 7.41 43.53
N ASP A 570 16.64 7.43 42.20
CA ASP A 570 17.86 7.77 41.43
C ASP A 570 17.99 9.28 41.16
N GLY A 571 17.05 10.10 41.62
CA GLY A 571 17.12 11.56 41.60
C GLY A 571 16.53 12.25 40.36
N LYS A 572 15.88 11.52 39.45
CA LYS A 572 15.11 12.12 38.35
C LYS A 572 13.91 12.89 38.88
N GLN A 573 13.53 13.95 38.18
CA GLN A 573 12.45 14.85 38.58
C GLN A 573 11.40 14.98 37.48
N PHE A 574 10.14 14.73 37.85
CA PHE A 574 8.99 14.84 36.97
C PHE A 574 8.08 15.95 37.46
N THR A 575 7.66 16.84 36.56
CA THR A 575 6.79 17.97 36.91
C THR A 575 5.53 17.94 36.05
N ASN A 576 4.37 17.94 36.69
CA ASN A 576 3.06 17.93 36.03
C ASN A 576 2.11 18.96 36.64
N LYS A 577 1.04 19.28 35.90
CA LYS A 577 0.00 20.21 36.35
C LYS A 577 -1.26 19.45 36.70
N ILE A 578 -1.86 19.78 37.85
CA ILE A 578 -3.19 19.30 38.23
C ILE A 578 -4.15 20.48 38.35
N ILE A 579 -5.42 20.24 38.03
CA ILE A 579 -6.50 21.22 38.14
C ILE A 579 -7.43 20.77 39.26
N LYS A 580 -7.48 21.54 40.37
CA LYS A 580 -8.46 21.37 41.44
C LYS A 580 -9.78 22.01 41.01
N LYS A 581 -10.86 21.23 40.99
CA LYS A 581 -12.23 21.71 40.79
C LYS A 581 -12.82 22.28 42.08
#